data_AF-A0A443RYF2-F1
#
_entry.id   AF-A0A443RYF2-F1
#
_cell.length_a   1.000
_cell.length_b   1.000
_cell.length_c   1.000
_cell.angle_alpha   90.00
_cell.angle_beta   90.00
_cell.angle_gamma   90.00
#
_symmetry.space_group_name_H-M   'P 1'
#
loop_
_entity.id
_entity.type
_entity.pdbx_description
1 polymer ?
#
loop_
_entity_poly.entity_id
_entity_poly.type
_entity_poly.pdbx_seq_one_letter_code
_entity_poly.pdbx_strand_id
1 'polypeptide(L)'
;MSRGVDIPVVDWVIHYDLPNNLQSYIHRSGRSGHQVGQKGNSLLLCLSHESKFVDLCVEKGIQLTSVDSKTSDLISLREKVTKWLRNEERKSAKIYESGMKAFVSFIRTYNSKNIMSQVLFKELDVVDLANSYGLIKIPHMPELKGKLKSSLTAFASRDKDKLIAGKHKDEMQQKRKTSTNAINDKDEKRKKLKAKRQRLNKKIKASKLKGKKKKHLVDYLDMKELAEDAKVVKKLKKGKISERDFDDHFNI
;
A
#
# COMPACT_ATOMS: atom_id res chain seq x y z
N MET A 1 0.28 6.04 -13.44
CA MET A 1 1.02 5.46 -14.57
C MET A 1 0.62 6.24 -15.81
N SER A 2 1.53 7.03 -16.39
CA SER A 2 1.23 7.89 -17.56
C SER A 2 2.37 7.95 -18.57
N ARG A 3 3.45 7.18 -18.39
CA ARG A 3 4.56 7.08 -19.34
C ARG A 3 5.18 5.68 -19.27
N GLY A 4 5.41 5.04 -20.42
CA GLY A 4 6.37 3.94 -20.58
C GLY A 4 5.84 2.50 -20.64
N VAL A 5 4.53 2.25 -20.66
CA VAL A 5 4.00 0.90 -20.92
C VAL A 5 3.30 0.94 -22.28
N ASP A 6 3.95 0.38 -23.28
CA ASP A 6 3.41 0.23 -24.63
C ASP A 6 2.68 -1.12 -24.72
N ILE A 7 1.37 -1.08 -24.90
CA ILE A 7 0.51 -2.26 -25.00
C ILE A 7 -0.01 -2.26 -26.44
N PRO A 8 0.30 -3.28 -27.26
CA PRO A 8 0.29 -3.14 -28.71
C PRO A 8 -1.10 -3.04 -29.34
N VAL A 9 -2.19 -3.36 -28.63
CA VAL A 9 -3.58 -3.14 -29.06
C VAL A 9 -4.46 -2.97 -27.82
N VAL A 10 -5.17 -1.84 -27.69
CA VAL A 10 -6.13 -1.59 -26.61
C VAL A 10 -7.44 -1.09 -27.22
N ASP A 11 -8.48 -1.91 -27.18
CA ASP A 11 -9.80 -1.55 -27.71
C ASP A 11 -10.54 -0.58 -26.78
N TRP A 12 -10.41 -0.77 -25.46
CA TRP A 12 -11.14 -0.03 -24.44
C TRP A 12 -10.22 0.51 -23.36
N VAL A 13 -10.33 1.80 -23.09
CA VAL A 13 -9.79 2.44 -21.88
C VAL A 13 -10.95 2.73 -20.94
N ILE A 14 -10.97 2.09 -19.78
CA ILE A 14 -11.98 2.34 -18.74
C ILE A 14 -11.35 3.16 -17.63
N HIS A 15 -11.82 4.39 -17.46
CA HIS A 15 -11.46 5.23 -16.32
C HIS A 15 -12.45 4.95 -15.20
N TYR A 16 -12.02 4.16 -14.22
CA TYR A 16 -12.83 3.83 -13.06
C TYR A 16 -13.06 5.02 -12.13
N ASP A 17 -12.03 5.85 -11.94
CA ASP A 17 -12.07 7.09 -11.17
C ASP A 17 -11.75 8.28 -12.07
N LEU A 18 -12.18 9.48 -11.66
CA LEU A 18 -11.82 10.71 -12.34
C LEU A 18 -10.30 10.90 -12.40
N PRO A 19 -9.75 11.23 -13.58
CA PRO A 19 -8.34 11.57 -13.72
C PRO A 19 -8.03 12.92 -13.05
N ASN A 20 -6.84 13.01 -12.43
CA ASN A 20 -6.42 14.20 -11.67
C ASN A 20 -6.47 15.50 -12.49
N ASN A 21 -6.16 15.43 -13.78
CA ASN A 21 -6.20 16.58 -14.66
C ASN A 21 -6.61 16.13 -16.07
N LEU A 22 -7.10 17.09 -16.85
CA LEU A 22 -7.51 16.87 -18.23
C LEU A 22 -6.38 16.27 -19.09
N GLN A 23 -5.15 16.72 -18.86
CA GLN A 23 -4.00 16.20 -19.61
C GLN A 23 -3.76 14.71 -19.35
N SER A 24 -3.94 14.25 -18.10
CA SER A 24 -3.87 12.82 -17.78
C SER A 24 -5.02 12.04 -18.38
N TYR A 25 -6.22 12.63 -18.47
CA TYR A 25 -7.34 12.02 -19.19
C TYR A 25 -6.95 11.76 -20.65
N ILE A 26 -6.51 12.79 -21.36
CA ILE A 26 -6.11 12.71 -22.77
C ILE A 26 -4.98 11.68 -22.97
N HIS A 27 -3.92 11.71 -22.15
CA HIS A 27 -2.80 10.76 -22.28
C HIS A 27 -3.16 9.30 -21.99
N ARG A 28 -4.19 9.06 -21.16
CA ARG A 28 -4.69 7.72 -20.85
C ARG A 28 -5.66 7.23 -21.91
N SER A 29 -6.58 8.07 -22.35
CA SER A 29 -7.52 7.75 -23.42
C SER A 29 -6.79 7.55 -24.75
N GLY A 30 -5.71 8.29 -25.02
CA GLY A 30 -4.84 8.09 -26.18
C GLY A 30 -4.03 6.79 -26.17
N ARG A 31 -4.32 5.85 -25.25
CA ARG A 31 -3.79 4.48 -25.29
C ARG A 31 -4.63 3.56 -26.19
N SER A 32 -5.91 3.87 -26.38
CA SER A 32 -6.75 3.20 -27.40
C SER A 32 -6.76 4.02 -28.68
N GLY A 33 -6.86 3.34 -29.83
CA GLY A 33 -6.97 3.99 -31.14
C GLY A 33 -5.72 4.76 -31.60
N HIS A 34 -4.53 4.46 -31.08
CA HIS A 34 -3.29 5.13 -31.47
C HIS A 34 -2.78 4.70 -32.87
N GLN A 35 -3.08 3.46 -33.28
CA GLN A 35 -2.66 2.94 -34.58
C GLN A 35 -3.60 3.43 -35.68
N VAL A 36 -3.00 3.89 -36.79
CA VAL A 36 -3.71 4.37 -37.98
C VAL A 36 -4.69 3.29 -38.46
N GLY A 37 -5.99 3.62 -38.51
CA GLY A 37 -7.05 2.72 -38.96
C GLY A 37 -7.76 1.92 -37.86
N GLN A 38 -7.29 1.97 -36.60
CA GLN A 38 -8.00 1.34 -35.47
C GLN A 38 -8.94 2.30 -34.76
N LYS A 39 -10.15 1.81 -34.45
CA LYS A 39 -11.11 2.51 -33.59
C LYS A 39 -10.82 2.15 -32.13
N GLY A 40 -10.63 3.16 -31.30
CA GLY A 40 -10.48 2.99 -29.85
C GLY A 40 -11.67 3.58 -29.10
N ASN A 41 -12.08 2.92 -28.02
CA ASN A 41 -13.14 3.41 -27.15
C ASN A 41 -12.54 3.85 -25.80
N SER A 42 -13.15 4.87 -25.20
CA SER A 42 -12.81 5.35 -23.85
C SER A 42 -14.08 5.59 -23.06
N LEU A 43 -14.20 4.94 -21.91
CA LEU A 43 -15.33 5.08 -20.99
C LEU A 43 -14.86 5.75 -19.71
N LEU A 44 -15.54 6.82 -19.30
CA LEU A 44 -15.34 7.47 -18.01
C LEU A 44 -16.54 7.16 -17.10
N LEU A 45 -16.28 6.52 -15.97
CA LEU A 45 -17.28 6.38 -14.92
C LEU A 45 -17.28 7.67 -14.10
N CYS A 46 -18.44 8.32 -14.02
CA CYS A 46 -18.62 9.62 -13.38
C CYS A 46 -19.79 9.54 -12.40
N LEU A 47 -19.58 9.98 -11.17
CA LEU A 47 -20.66 10.12 -10.18
C LEU A 47 -21.44 11.42 -10.43
N SER A 48 -22.67 11.50 -9.90
CA SER A 48 -23.56 12.64 -10.15
C SER A 48 -22.99 13.99 -9.68
N HIS A 49 -22.20 14.00 -8.61
CA HIS A 49 -21.56 15.22 -8.09
C HIS A 49 -20.33 15.65 -8.91
N GLU A 50 -19.86 14.80 -9.82
CA GLU A 50 -18.62 14.99 -10.59
C GLU A 50 -18.86 15.62 -11.97
N SER A 51 -20.09 16.04 -12.25
CA SER A 51 -20.50 16.72 -13.49
C SER A 51 -19.59 17.89 -13.87
N LYS A 52 -19.07 18.63 -12.88
CA LYS A 52 -18.12 19.75 -13.08
C LYS A 52 -16.88 19.37 -13.87
N PHE A 53 -16.44 18.11 -13.79
CA PHE A 53 -15.30 17.62 -14.60
C PHE A 53 -15.70 17.39 -16.07
N VAL A 54 -16.94 16.93 -16.31
CA VAL A 54 -17.50 16.77 -17.65
C VAL A 54 -17.62 18.13 -18.33
N ASP A 55 -18.11 19.15 -17.61
CA ASP A 55 -18.22 20.52 -18.11
C ASP A 55 -16.85 21.06 -18.55
N LEU A 56 -15.81 20.86 -17.72
CA LEU A 56 -14.43 21.24 -18.04
C LEU A 56 -13.90 20.54 -19.31
N CYS A 57 -14.30 19.28 -19.55
CA CYS A 57 -13.92 18.56 -20.76
C CYS A 57 -14.57 19.17 -22.00
N VAL A 58 -15.86 19.53 -21.90
CA VAL A 58 -16.62 20.16 -22.99
C VAL A 58 -16.06 21.55 -23.31
N GLU A 59 -15.76 22.38 -22.31
CA GLU A 59 -15.11 23.69 -22.49
C GLU A 59 -13.77 23.61 -23.23
N LYS A 60 -13.07 22.49 -23.08
CA LYS A 60 -11.77 22.23 -23.73
C LYS A 60 -11.89 21.53 -25.08
N GLY A 61 -13.11 21.39 -25.59
CA GLY A 61 -13.40 20.86 -26.93
C GLY A 61 -13.45 19.33 -27.00
N ILE A 62 -13.56 18.63 -25.86
CA ILE A 62 -13.72 17.17 -25.85
C ILE A 62 -15.21 16.84 -25.93
N GLN A 63 -15.63 16.17 -26.99
CA GLN A 63 -17.00 15.66 -27.12
C GLN A 63 -17.18 14.41 -26.27
N LEU A 64 -18.11 14.45 -25.33
CA LEU A 64 -18.49 13.34 -24.46
C LEU A 64 -19.94 12.96 -24.76
N THR A 65 -20.20 11.67 -24.94
CA THR A 65 -21.54 11.12 -25.09
C THR A 65 -21.94 10.46 -23.78
N SER A 66 -23.02 10.93 -23.14
CA SER A 66 -23.58 10.28 -21.96
C SER A 66 -24.26 8.98 -22.36
N VAL A 67 -23.96 7.91 -21.62
CA VAL A 67 -24.61 6.61 -21.79
C VAL A 67 -25.36 6.30 -20.51
N ASP A 68 -26.67 6.45 -20.54
CA ASP A 68 -27.52 6.10 -19.41
C ASP A 68 -27.78 4.58 -19.40
N SER A 69 -27.38 3.94 -18.31
CA SER A 69 -27.65 2.51 -18.09
C SER A 69 -28.99 2.31 -17.41
N LYS A 70 -29.71 1.23 -17.74
CA LYS A 70 -30.97 0.86 -17.05
C LYS A 70 -30.68 0.60 -15.56
N THR A 71 -31.19 1.49 -14.71
CA THR A 71 -30.89 1.51 -13.27
C THR A 71 -31.42 0.28 -12.51
N SER A 72 -32.45 -0.40 -13.03
CA SER A 72 -33.12 -1.54 -12.36
C SER A 72 -32.19 -2.73 -12.11
N ASP A 73 -31.42 -3.12 -13.12
CA ASP A 73 -30.57 -4.32 -13.05
C ASP A 73 -29.35 -4.08 -12.15
N LEU A 74 -28.87 -2.82 -12.14
CA LEU A 74 -27.74 -2.38 -11.34
C LEU A 74 -28.05 -2.37 -9.84
N ILE A 75 -29.29 -2.02 -9.45
CA ILE A 75 -29.70 -2.03 -8.04
C ILE A 75 -29.66 -3.47 -7.49
N SER A 76 -30.21 -4.44 -8.24
CA SER A 76 -30.19 -5.85 -7.84
C SER A 76 -28.77 -6.39 -7.72
N LEU A 77 -27.90 -6.05 -8.68
CA LEU A 77 -26.50 -6.46 -8.67
C LEU A 77 -25.75 -5.84 -7.48
N ARG A 78 -25.92 -4.54 -7.24
CA ARG A 78 -25.33 -3.82 -6.11
C ARG A 78 -25.63 -4.53 -4.80
N GLU A 79 -26.89 -4.86 -4.54
CA GLU A 79 -27.26 -5.54 -3.30
C GLU A 79 -26.59 -6.91 -3.15
N LYS A 80 -26.55 -7.71 -4.22
CA LYS A 80 -25.92 -9.03 -4.22
C LYS A 80 -24.42 -8.91 -3.92
N VAL A 81 -23.74 -8.00 -4.60
CA VAL A 81 -22.29 -7.77 -4.43
C VAL A 81 -21.98 -7.25 -3.04
N THR A 82 -22.72 -6.25 -2.52
CA THR A 82 -22.50 -5.71 -1.18
C THR A 82 -22.75 -6.77 -0.09
N LYS A 83 -23.78 -7.60 -0.24
CA LYS A 83 -24.06 -8.72 0.68
C LYS A 83 -22.94 -9.76 0.66
N TRP A 84 -22.46 -10.13 -0.53
CA TRP A 84 -21.35 -11.06 -0.70
C TRP A 84 -20.05 -10.53 -0.08
N LEU A 85 -19.68 -9.28 -0.40
CA LEU A 85 -18.44 -8.66 0.08
C LEU A 85 -18.41 -8.56 1.62
N ARG A 86 -19.53 -8.18 2.24
CA ARG A 86 -19.67 -8.15 3.70
C ARG A 86 -19.52 -9.52 4.34
N ASN A 87 -20.03 -10.57 3.69
CA ASN A 87 -19.86 -11.93 4.20
C ASN A 87 -18.39 -12.38 4.13
N GLU A 88 -17.66 -11.99 3.08
CA GLU A 88 -16.24 -12.28 2.94
C GLU A 88 -15.37 -11.49 3.93
N GLU A 89 -15.67 -10.20 4.16
CA GLU A 89 -14.99 -9.40 5.20
C GLU A 89 -15.17 -10.00 6.59
N ARG A 90 -16.33 -10.60 6.89
CA ARG A 90 -16.58 -11.25 8.19
C ARG A 90 -15.71 -12.47 8.38
N LYS A 91 -15.43 -13.23 7.32
CA LYS A 91 -14.65 -14.48 7.38
C LYS A 91 -13.14 -14.23 7.47
N SER A 92 -12.62 -13.23 6.75
CA SER A 92 -11.17 -13.04 6.57
C SER A 92 -10.68 -11.70 7.07
N ALA A 93 -9.77 -11.74 8.06
CA ALA A 93 -9.08 -10.55 8.57
C ALA A 93 -8.28 -9.81 7.49
N LYS A 94 -7.74 -10.53 6.49
CA LYS A 94 -6.95 -9.95 5.40
C LYS A 94 -7.81 -9.09 4.47
N ILE A 95 -9.02 -9.55 4.15
CA ILE A 95 -9.96 -8.82 3.29
C ILE A 95 -10.44 -7.58 4.04
N TYR A 96 -10.81 -7.73 5.32
CA TYR A 96 -11.17 -6.60 6.17
C TYR A 96 -10.07 -5.53 6.23
N GLU A 97 -8.80 -5.93 6.43
CA GLU A 97 -7.68 -4.98 6.45
C GLU A 97 -7.49 -4.28 5.09
N SER A 98 -7.60 -5.04 4.00
CA SER A 98 -7.42 -4.52 2.64
C SER A 98 -8.55 -3.55 2.26
N GLY A 99 -9.80 -3.88 2.58
CA GLY A 99 -10.95 -3.00 2.38
C GLY A 99 -10.82 -1.71 3.18
N MET A 100 -10.44 -1.81 4.46
CA MET A 100 -10.18 -0.64 5.30
C MET A 100 -9.06 0.26 4.75
N LYS A 101 -7.95 -0.34 4.31
CA LYS A 101 -6.82 0.40 3.71
C LYS A 101 -7.22 1.06 2.39
N ALA A 102 -7.96 0.35 1.54
CA ALA A 102 -8.42 0.87 0.25
C ALA A 102 -9.34 2.09 0.46
N PHE A 103 -10.30 1.99 1.37
CA PHE A 103 -11.19 3.10 1.71
C PHE A 103 -10.44 4.32 2.26
N VAL A 104 -9.52 4.12 3.22
CA VAL A 104 -8.70 5.21 3.77
C VAL A 104 -7.83 5.86 2.67
N SER A 105 -7.24 5.04 1.80
CA SER A 105 -6.41 5.53 0.69
C SER A 105 -7.22 6.36 -0.30
N PHE A 106 -8.44 5.92 -0.62
CA PHE A 106 -9.37 6.62 -1.51
C PHE A 106 -9.77 7.98 -0.94
N ILE A 107 -10.23 8.03 0.32
CA ILE A 107 -10.64 9.29 0.96
C ILE A 107 -9.48 10.30 1.03
N ARG A 108 -8.29 9.86 1.42
CA ARG A 108 -7.10 10.73 1.47
C ARG A 108 -6.72 11.25 0.08
N THR A 109 -6.82 10.38 -0.92
CA THR A 109 -6.63 10.72 -2.32
C THR A 109 -7.62 11.81 -2.76
N TYR A 110 -8.91 11.66 -2.50
CA TYR A 110 -9.93 12.64 -2.87
C TYR A 110 -9.74 13.99 -2.19
N ASN A 111 -9.35 13.97 -0.92
CA ASN A 111 -9.14 15.18 -0.15
C ASN A 111 -7.84 15.94 -0.52
N SER A 112 -6.81 15.22 -1.00
CA SER A 112 -5.48 15.80 -1.21
C SER A 112 -5.13 16.15 -2.65
N LYS A 113 -5.74 15.52 -3.67
CA LYS A 113 -5.12 15.50 -5.00
C LYS A 113 -5.28 16.77 -5.82
N ASN A 114 -6.36 17.54 -5.69
CA ASN A 114 -6.60 18.81 -6.43
C ASN A 114 -7.74 19.64 -5.80
N ILE A 115 -7.80 20.94 -6.12
CA ILE A 115 -8.89 21.84 -5.73
C ILE A 115 -10.26 21.31 -6.20
N MET A 116 -10.32 20.78 -7.43
CA MET A 116 -11.54 20.16 -7.95
C MET A 116 -11.96 18.95 -7.11
N SER A 117 -11.02 18.06 -6.78
CA SER A 117 -11.29 16.91 -5.89
C SER A 117 -11.71 17.34 -4.48
N GLN A 118 -11.21 18.46 -3.97
CA GLN A 118 -11.64 19.03 -2.68
C GLN A 118 -13.07 19.58 -2.72
N VAL A 119 -13.47 20.21 -3.83
CA VAL A 119 -14.85 20.68 -4.03
C VAL A 119 -15.79 19.47 -4.12
N LEU A 120 -15.43 18.47 -4.91
CA LEU A 120 -16.20 17.22 -5.06
C LEU A 120 -16.28 16.44 -3.75
N PHE A 121 -15.20 16.44 -2.95
CA PHE A 121 -15.17 15.78 -1.65
C PHE A 121 -16.17 16.37 -0.65
N LYS A 122 -16.62 17.63 -0.82
CA LYS A 122 -17.68 18.21 0.03
C LYS A 122 -19.06 17.61 -0.26
N GLU A 123 -19.30 17.22 -1.49
CA GLU A 123 -20.59 16.70 -1.99
C GLU A 123 -20.65 15.16 -1.95
N LEU A 124 -19.53 14.49 -1.65
CA LEU A 124 -19.42 13.03 -1.63
C LEU A 124 -20.16 12.39 -0.44
N ASP A 125 -21.04 11.41 -0.73
CA ASP A 125 -21.66 10.56 0.28
C ASP A 125 -20.67 9.48 0.77
N VAL A 126 -20.10 9.73 1.95
CA VAL A 126 -19.13 8.84 2.60
C VAL A 126 -19.77 7.51 3.03
N VAL A 127 -21.05 7.52 3.40
CA VAL A 127 -21.73 6.33 3.92
C VAL A 127 -22.05 5.37 2.78
N ASP A 128 -22.53 5.89 1.66
CA ASP A 128 -22.79 5.08 0.47
C ASP A 128 -21.51 4.48 -0.09
N LEU A 129 -20.43 5.26 -0.09
CA LEU A 129 -19.09 4.78 -0.41
C LEU A 129 -18.63 3.69 0.58
N ALA A 130 -18.82 3.87 1.88
CA ALA A 130 -18.46 2.83 2.85
C ALA A 130 -19.27 1.54 2.63
N ASN A 131 -20.53 1.66 2.22
CA ASN A 131 -21.37 0.52 1.84
C ASN A 131 -20.86 -0.17 0.57
N SER A 132 -20.39 0.56 -0.44
CA SER A 132 -19.87 -0.01 -1.70
C SER A 132 -18.55 -0.76 -1.49
N TYR A 133 -17.69 -0.28 -0.59
CA TYR A 133 -16.50 -1.00 -0.13
C TYR A 133 -16.83 -2.20 0.77
N GLY A 134 -18.11 -2.43 1.10
CA GLY A 134 -18.55 -3.56 1.91
C GLY A 134 -18.13 -3.48 3.38
N LEU A 135 -17.74 -2.29 3.86
CA LEU A 135 -17.15 -2.14 5.18
C LEU A 135 -18.13 -2.54 6.27
N ILE A 136 -17.65 -3.38 7.18
CA ILE A 136 -18.34 -3.75 8.44
C ILE A 136 -18.36 -2.57 9.42
N LYS A 137 -17.31 -1.74 9.41
CA LYS A 137 -17.15 -0.58 10.30
C LYS A 137 -16.42 0.54 9.60
N ILE A 138 -16.95 1.76 9.72
CA ILE A 138 -16.30 2.97 9.19
C ILE A 138 -15.05 3.29 10.03
N PRO A 139 -13.87 3.52 9.41
CA PRO A 139 -12.69 3.94 10.13
C PRO A 139 -12.83 5.36 10.64
N HIS A 140 -12.35 5.62 11.86
CA HIS A 140 -12.29 6.97 12.38
C HIS A 140 -11.16 7.74 11.70
N MET A 141 -11.51 8.80 10.98
CA MET A 141 -10.55 9.66 10.27
C MET A 141 -10.86 11.14 10.54
N PRO A 142 -9.85 11.99 10.76
CA PRO A 142 -10.02 13.44 10.89
C PRO A 142 -10.80 14.06 9.73
N GLU A 143 -10.57 13.58 8.51
CA GLU A 143 -11.17 14.04 7.25
C GLU A 143 -12.69 13.76 7.17
N LEU A 144 -13.19 12.84 8.00
CA LEU A 144 -14.61 12.42 8.04
C LEU A 144 -15.41 13.10 9.17
N LYS A 145 -14.76 13.90 10.03
CA LYS A 145 -15.45 14.60 11.12
C LYS A 145 -16.47 15.58 10.54
N GLY A 146 -17.74 15.40 10.91
CA GLY A 146 -18.85 16.25 10.47
C GLY A 146 -19.57 15.81 9.19
N LYS A 147 -19.02 14.86 8.40
CA LYS A 147 -19.59 14.41 7.12
C LYS A 147 -20.42 13.12 7.20
N LEU A 148 -20.51 12.51 8.37
CA LEU A 148 -21.25 11.25 8.58
C LEU A 148 -22.77 11.40 8.65
N LYS A 149 -23.29 12.64 8.56
CA LYS A 149 -24.70 12.96 8.88
C LYS A 149 -25.63 13.00 7.66
N SER A 150 -25.12 13.10 6.43
CA SER A 150 -25.93 13.32 5.23
C SER A 150 -25.83 12.15 4.24
N SER A 151 -26.47 11.03 4.55
CA SER A 151 -26.59 9.93 3.58
C SER A 151 -28.03 9.50 3.37
N LEU A 152 -28.35 9.21 2.11
CA LEU A 152 -29.61 8.62 1.66
C LEU A 152 -29.73 7.14 2.07
N THR A 153 -28.61 6.48 2.39
CA THR A 153 -28.61 5.08 2.84
C THR A 153 -28.11 4.95 4.28
N ALA A 154 -28.87 4.24 5.12
CA ALA A 154 -28.41 3.91 6.46
C ALA A 154 -27.17 2.98 6.37
N PHE A 155 -26.13 3.28 7.14
CA PHE A 155 -25.00 2.36 7.28
C PHE A 155 -25.50 1.07 7.93
N ALA A 156 -25.60 0.00 7.14
CA ALA A 156 -26.15 -1.26 7.59
C ALA A 156 -25.15 -2.06 8.42
N SER A 157 -24.75 -1.52 9.59
CA SER A 157 -24.01 -2.24 10.61
C SER A 157 -24.94 -3.13 11.42
N ARG A 158 -24.62 -4.42 11.55
CA ARG A 158 -25.27 -5.33 12.52
C ARG A 158 -24.53 -5.25 13.85
N ASP A 159 -25.18 -5.52 14.98
CA ASP A 159 -24.51 -5.47 16.29
C ASP A 159 -23.31 -6.44 16.40
N LYS A 160 -23.39 -7.58 15.71
CA LYS A 160 -22.28 -8.55 15.60
C LYS A 160 -21.04 -8.01 14.87
N ASP A 161 -21.21 -6.98 14.05
CA ASP A 161 -20.15 -6.38 13.23
C ASP A 161 -19.13 -5.61 14.10
N LYS A 162 -19.54 -5.06 15.25
CA LYS A 162 -18.62 -4.43 16.21
C LYS A 162 -17.66 -5.42 16.85
N LEU A 163 -18.16 -6.62 17.19
CA LEU A 163 -17.37 -7.68 17.82
C LEU A 163 -16.37 -8.29 16.83
N ILE A 164 -16.79 -8.52 15.59
CA ILE A 164 -15.92 -9.05 14.51
C ILE A 164 -14.83 -8.04 14.16
N ALA A 165 -15.16 -6.75 14.07
CA ALA A 165 -14.17 -5.69 13.87
C ALA A 165 -13.16 -5.60 15.04
N GLY A 166 -13.57 -5.91 16.27
CA GLY A 166 -12.68 -6.04 17.42
C GLY A 166 -11.68 -7.18 17.24
N LYS A 167 -12.18 -8.39 16.98
CA LYS A 167 -11.35 -9.59 16.75
C LYS A 167 -10.32 -9.39 15.63
N HIS A 168 -10.75 -8.85 14.49
CA HIS A 168 -9.86 -8.58 13.36
C HIS A 168 -8.80 -7.53 13.70
N LYS A 169 -9.13 -6.52 14.53
CA LYS A 169 -8.15 -5.54 15.01
C LYS A 169 -7.12 -6.17 15.93
N ASP A 170 -7.53 -7.08 16.81
CA ASP A 170 -6.63 -7.76 17.74
C ASP A 170 -5.67 -8.70 16.98
N GLU A 171 -6.19 -9.46 16.01
CA GLU A 171 -5.37 -10.28 15.11
C GLU A 171 -4.34 -9.45 14.32
N MET A 172 -4.74 -8.26 13.85
CA MET A 172 -3.84 -7.34 13.16
C MET A 172 -2.75 -6.79 14.08
N GLN A 173 -3.08 -6.46 15.33
CA GLN A 173 -2.09 -5.98 16.30
C GLN A 173 -1.08 -7.07 16.66
N GLN A 174 -1.52 -8.32 16.79
CA GLN A 174 -0.63 -9.46 17.04
C GLN A 174 0.32 -9.71 15.85
N LYS A 175 -0.18 -9.65 14.61
CA LYS A 175 0.66 -9.74 13.39
C LYS A 175 1.64 -8.59 13.26
N ARG A 176 1.24 -7.36 13.63
CA ARG A 176 2.14 -6.21 13.64
C ARG A 176 3.26 -6.37 14.66
N LYS A 177 2.94 -6.76 15.90
CA LYS A 177 3.93 -6.99 16.97
C LYS A 177 4.97 -8.06 16.59
N THR A 178 4.53 -9.18 16.02
CA THR A 178 5.43 -10.23 15.52
C THR A 178 6.30 -9.74 14.36
N SER A 179 5.75 -8.97 13.43
CA SER A 179 6.54 -8.39 12.33
C SER A 179 7.54 -7.31 12.76
N THR A 180 7.19 -6.44 13.73
CA THR A 180 8.09 -5.41 14.25
C THR A 180 9.25 -6.00 15.04
N ASN A 181 9.01 -7.07 15.79
CA ASN A 181 10.09 -7.77 16.50
C ASN A 181 11.07 -8.39 15.49
N ALA A 182 10.58 -8.99 14.41
CA ALA A 182 11.42 -9.56 13.36
C ALA A 182 12.21 -8.50 12.54
N ILE A 183 11.67 -7.29 12.38
CA ILE A 183 12.35 -6.17 11.71
C ILE A 183 13.43 -5.57 12.60
N ASN A 184 13.13 -5.36 13.90
CA ASN A 184 14.10 -4.88 14.88
C ASN A 184 15.30 -5.83 14.97
N ASP A 185 15.09 -7.15 15.01
CA ASP A 185 16.15 -8.15 15.00
C ASP A 185 17.07 -8.06 13.78
N LYS A 186 16.50 -7.80 12.59
CA LYS A 186 17.28 -7.67 11.35
C LYS A 186 18.06 -6.35 11.29
N ASP A 187 17.49 -5.27 11.78
CA ASP A 187 18.15 -3.96 11.83
C ASP A 187 19.26 -3.90 12.90
N GLU A 188 19.09 -4.60 14.02
CA GLU A 188 20.13 -4.75 15.04
C GLU A 188 21.33 -5.55 14.51
N LYS A 189 21.07 -6.69 13.85
CA LYS A 189 22.12 -7.49 13.19
C LYS A 189 22.88 -6.70 12.14
N ARG A 190 22.20 -5.85 11.36
CA ARG A 190 22.82 -4.96 10.35
C ARG A 190 23.66 -3.84 10.98
N LYS A 191 23.22 -3.23 12.07
CA LYS A 191 24.00 -2.19 12.79
C LYS A 191 25.26 -2.79 13.43
N LYS A 192 25.16 -3.96 14.05
CA LYS A 192 26.29 -4.68 14.68
C LYS A 192 27.36 -5.08 13.64
N LEU A 193 26.95 -5.61 12.47
CA LEU A 193 27.88 -5.93 11.37
C LEU A 193 28.61 -4.69 10.83
N LYS A 194 27.93 -3.54 10.73
CA LYS A 194 28.55 -2.27 10.32
C LYS A 194 29.59 -1.78 11.33
N ALA A 195 29.33 -1.92 12.63
CA ALA A 195 30.29 -1.56 13.68
C ALA A 195 31.55 -2.45 13.66
N LYS A 196 31.40 -3.77 13.47
CA LYS A 196 32.53 -4.72 13.34
C LYS A 196 33.43 -4.35 12.15
N ARG A 197 32.84 -4.07 10.98
CA ARG A 197 33.57 -3.60 9.79
C ARG A 197 34.28 -2.25 9.98
N GLN A 198 33.68 -1.32 10.73
CA GLN A 198 34.32 -0.03 11.01
C GLN A 198 35.57 -0.17 11.90
N ARG A 199 35.53 -1.05 12.91
CA ARG A 199 36.69 -1.34 13.76
C ARG A 199 37.84 -1.95 12.97
N LEU A 200 37.54 -2.91 12.11
CA LEU A 200 38.53 -3.53 11.22
C LEU A 200 39.16 -2.49 10.28
N ASN A 201 38.34 -1.65 9.64
CA ASN A 201 38.82 -0.57 8.78
C ASN A 201 39.67 0.47 9.52
N LYS A 202 39.38 0.77 10.79
CA LYS A 202 40.21 1.67 11.62
C LYS A 202 41.60 1.07 11.88
N LYS A 203 41.67 -0.23 12.19
CA LYS A 203 42.95 -0.96 12.36
C LYS A 203 43.77 -0.99 11.06
N ILE A 204 43.10 -1.22 9.93
CA ILE A 204 43.74 -1.21 8.61
C ILE A 204 44.27 0.19 8.27
N LYS A 205 43.49 1.26 8.53
CA LYS A 205 43.93 2.65 8.28
C LYS A 205 45.09 3.07 9.19
N ALA A 206 45.11 2.64 10.45
CA ALA A 206 46.19 2.95 11.40
C ALA A 206 47.54 2.37 10.96
N SER A 207 47.55 1.23 10.27
CA SER A 207 48.78 0.59 9.77
C SER A 207 49.49 1.35 8.64
N LYS A 208 48.83 2.32 7.98
CA LYS A 208 49.35 3.14 6.86
C LYS A 208 49.97 2.37 5.68
N LEU A 209 49.76 1.05 5.57
CA LEU A 209 50.31 0.19 4.52
C LEU A 209 49.57 0.39 3.18
N LYS A 210 50.31 0.36 2.06
CA LYS A 210 49.78 0.44 0.68
C LYS A 210 50.12 -0.82 -0.14
N GLY A 211 49.33 -1.08 -1.18
CA GLY A 211 49.59 -2.18 -2.13
C GLY A 211 49.46 -3.59 -1.54
N LYS A 212 50.28 -4.53 -2.01
CA LYS A 212 50.23 -5.97 -1.63
C LYS A 212 50.38 -6.22 -0.13
N LYS A 213 51.15 -5.39 0.60
CA LYS A 213 51.35 -5.50 2.05
C LYS A 213 50.08 -5.21 2.84
N LYS A 214 49.25 -4.27 2.36
CA LYS A 214 47.93 -3.99 2.95
C LYS A 214 47.00 -5.19 2.78
N LYS A 215 47.01 -5.82 1.61
CA LYS A 215 46.17 -7.00 1.31
C LYS A 215 46.50 -8.17 2.23
N HIS A 216 47.79 -8.51 2.39
CA HIS A 216 48.21 -9.55 3.33
C HIS A 216 47.81 -9.28 4.79
N LEU A 217 47.88 -8.02 5.23
CA LEU A 217 47.47 -7.67 6.59
C LEU A 217 45.95 -7.82 6.78
N VAL A 218 45.15 -7.48 5.76
CA VAL A 218 43.71 -7.72 5.77
C VAL A 218 43.43 -9.22 5.86
N ASP A 219 44.04 -10.01 5.00
CA ASP A 219 43.84 -11.47 4.97
C ASP A 219 44.25 -12.13 6.29
N TYR A 220 45.35 -11.67 6.91
CA TYR A 220 45.79 -12.15 8.22
C TYR A 220 44.83 -11.77 9.36
N LEU A 221 44.35 -10.53 9.38
CA LEU A 221 43.39 -10.06 10.39
C LEU A 221 42.06 -10.81 10.28
N ASP A 222 41.58 -11.04 9.06
CA ASP A 222 40.35 -11.79 8.79
C ASP A 222 40.50 -13.26 9.21
N MET A 223 41.62 -13.91 8.86
CA MET A 223 41.89 -15.30 9.29
C MET A 223 42.03 -15.44 10.80
N LYS A 224 42.64 -14.45 11.47
CA LYS A 224 42.78 -14.43 12.92
C LYS A 224 41.41 -14.29 13.61
N GLU A 225 40.56 -13.41 13.09
CA GLU A 225 39.20 -13.23 13.60
C GLU A 225 38.35 -14.49 13.41
N LEU A 226 38.42 -15.11 12.23
CA LEU A 226 37.72 -16.37 11.95
C LEU A 226 38.17 -17.51 12.90
N ALA A 227 39.46 -17.52 13.25
CA ALA A 227 40.01 -18.50 14.19
C ALA A 227 39.57 -18.25 15.64
N GLU A 228 39.41 -16.99 16.06
CA GLU A 228 38.85 -16.63 17.37
C GLU A 228 37.37 -17.03 17.47
N ASP A 229 36.57 -16.70 16.45
CA ASP A 229 35.18 -17.10 16.33
C ASP A 229 35.04 -18.64 16.39
N ALA A 230 35.83 -19.38 15.59
CA ALA A 230 35.81 -20.84 15.58
C ALA A 230 36.19 -21.47 16.94
N LYS A 231 37.06 -20.84 17.73
CA LYS A 231 37.42 -21.30 19.07
C LYS A 231 36.25 -21.15 20.03
N VAL A 232 35.49 -20.06 19.97
CA VAL A 232 34.34 -19.84 20.86
C VAL A 232 33.19 -20.81 20.53
N VAL A 233 32.94 -21.09 19.24
CA VAL A 233 32.00 -22.15 18.82
C VAL A 233 32.41 -23.53 19.35
N LYS A 234 33.71 -23.87 19.27
CA LYS A 234 34.21 -25.13 19.81
C LYS A 234 34.09 -25.20 21.33
N LYS A 235 34.22 -24.08 22.05
CA LYS A 235 34.07 -24.02 23.51
C LYS A 235 32.61 -24.18 23.93
N LEU A 236 31.65 -23.60 23.20
CA LEU A 236 30.22 -23.84 23.40
C LEU A 236 29.86 -25.33 23.17
N LYS A 237 30.27 -25.91 22.04
CA LYS A 237 30.01 -27.33 21.73
C LYS A 237 30.60 -28.31 22.76
N LYS A 238 31.64 -27.90 23.49
CA LYS A 238 32.27 -28.68 24.56
C LYS A 238 31.71 -28.34 25.96
N GLY A 239 30.68 -27.48 26.06
CA GLY A 239 30.04 -27.08 27.31
C GLY A 239 30.93 -26.24 28.23
N LYS A 240 32.01 -25.65 27.73
CA LYS A 240 33.00 -24.90 28.53
C LYS A 240 32.68 -23.41 28.66
N ILE A 241 31.64 -22.94 27.99
CA ILE A 241 31.16 -21.55 27.95
C ILE A 241 29.63 -21.63 28.01
N SER A 242 28.98 -20.72 28.74
CA SER A 242 27.52 -20.67 28.80
C SER A 242 26.92 -20.17 27.48
N GLU A 243 25.68 -20.52 27.18
CA GLU A 243 24.99 -20.05 25.97
C GLU A 243 24.93 -18.51 25.93
N ARG A 244 24.79 -17.86 27.11
CA ARG A 244 24.85 -16.40 27.26
C ARG A 244 26.21 -15.79 26.92
N ASP A 245 27.30 -16.41 27.35
CA ASP A 245 28.66 -15.91 27.05
C ASP A 245 29.04 -16.12 25.57
N PHE A 246 28.50 -17.16 24.95
CA PHE A 246 28.60 -17.40 23.52
C PHE A 246 27.79 -16.36 22.73
N ASP A 247 26.55 -16.14 23.17
CA ASP A 247 25.66 -15.13 22.64
C ASP A 247 26.23 -13.72 22.83
N ASP A 248 26.96 -13.43 23.91
CA ASP A 248 27.66 -12.14 24.08
C ASP A 248 28.85 -11.97 23.13
N HIS A 249 29.62 -13.04 22.88
CA HIS A 249 30.78 -13.03 21.99
C HIS A 249 30.37 -12.89 20.51
N PHE A 250 29.33 -13.61 20.09
CA PHE A 250 28.74 -13.50 18.76
C PHE A 250 27.65 -12.42 18.65
N ASN A 251 27.25 -11.87 19.80
CA ASN A 251 26.21 -10.87 20.00
C ASN A 251 24.87 -11.22 19.34
N ILE A 252 24.47 -12.50 19.45
CA ILE A 252 23.22 -13.11 18.93
C ILE A 252 22.17 -13.19 20.02
#